data_AF-A0A268EQZ3-F1
#
_entry.id   AF-A0A268EQZ3-F1
#
_cell.length_a   1.000
_cell.length_b   1.000
_cell.length_c   1.000
_cell.angle_alpha   90.00
_cell.angle_beta   90.00
_cell.angle_gamma   90.00
#
_symmetry.space_group_name_H-M   'P 1'
#
loop_
_entity.id
_entity.type
_entity.pdbx_description
1 polymer ?
#
loop_
_entity_poly.entity_id
_entity_poly.type
_entity_poly.pdbx_seq_one_letter_code
_entity_poly.pdbx_strand_id
1 'polypeptide(L)'
;MRKVWKKCVAVAAGAMLLAATWLGPGAASVSANTQLAQQHTYRIVALGDSLTVGYEPGMQPGSRPYGFVERVHEQALYHGRTEVVNLGIGGLKTGGLRNYVRAISEGRTIRAEEIQPGLAQIDPRAQQIGAGAAQLKPVLVQADLITVTIGGNDLIELVHTASDLSEAELTARLQEMFRLYRENVTAVLTQLHALNPDALIVLADQYNPVPKIAGEATYVQLVEATREFTRMIDELAAEFGERGVKIKVAHVAQEFVGSELTMTHILKKDIHPNQYGYETIAKAFARTIWGSYKLSPVPESGQPMRIVVKGEDLITPYQPIMRSNRNYVAIQDIVNAIGAATKWDNKTSSATITYGDQTVVVKIGANTIKVNGADVPIEAPAFLHKVGKEDKTYVPLAAIATGLGLDVQYVAKLRTAFINL
;
A
#
# COMPACT_ATOMS: atom_id res chain seq x y z
N MET A 1 37.19 -50.36 -4.41
CA MET A 1 36.56 -51.62 -3.93
C MET A 1 35.14 -51.73 -4.51
N ARG A 2 34.40 -52.81 -4.23
CA ARG A 2 33.02 -53.11 -4.74
C ARG A 2 32.08 -51.90 -4.48
N LYS A 3 31.16 -51.40 -5.35
CA LYS A 3 30.23 -51.95 -6.40
C LYS A 3 29.00 -52.70 -5.82
N VAL A 4 27.87 -52.66 -6.56
CA VAL A 4 26.47 -53.13 -6.24
C VAL A 4 25.64 -52.10 -5.43
N TRP A 5 24.31 -51.89 -5.57
CA TRP A 5 23.33 -51.84 -6.71
C TRP A 5 21.98 -51.25 -6.14
N LYS A 6 20.78 -51.14 -6.76
CA LYS A 6 20.15 -51.60 -8.03
C LYS A 6 19.02 -50.63 -8.49
N LYS A 7 18.25 -51.01 -9.53
CA LYS A 7 17.09 -50.34 -10.16
C LYS A 7 15.76 -50.50 -9.38
N CYS A 8 14.75 -49.67 -9.71
CA CYS A 8 13.39 -50.14 -10.02
C CYS A 8 12.64 -49.18 -10.99
N VAL A 9 11.63 -49.67 -11.74
CA VAL A 9 10.87 -48.94 -12.78
C VAL A 9 9.43 -49.46 -12.89
N ALA A 10 8.43 -48.57 -12.78
CA ALA A 10 7.03 -48.64 -13.27
C ALA A 10 6.41 -47.24 -13.06
N VAL A 11 5.58 -46.60 -13.91
CA VAL A 11 4.60 -46.99 -14.96
C VAL A 11 3.22 -47.40 -14.42
N ALA A 12 2.37 -46.38 -14.18
CA ALA A 12 0.90 -46.32 -14.35
C ALA A 12 0.48 -44.88 -13.96
N ALA A 13 -0.21 -44.02 -14.73
CA ALA A 13 -1.11 -44.17 -15.89
C ALA A 13 -2.55 -44.64 -15.56
N GLY A 14 -3.41 -43.67 -15.20
CA GLY A 14 -4.83 -43.67 -15.55
C GLY A 14 -5.81 -44.41 -14.63
N ALA A 15 -6.66 -43.64 -13.95
CA ALA A 15 -8.06 -44.00 -13.70
C ALA A 15 -8.90 -42.72 -13.43
N MET A 16 -9.79 -42.35 -14.35
CA MET A 16 -10.96 -41.55 -13.99
C MET A 16 -11.99 -42.50 -13.36
N LEU A 17 -12.74 -42.03 -12.36
CA LEU A 17 -13.99 -42.67 -11.99
C LEU A 17 -15.01 -41.62 -11.52
N LEU A 18 -15.91 -41.27 -12.43
CA LEU A 18 -17.16 -40.61 -12.10
C LEU A 18 -18.06 -41.61 -11.36
N ALA A 19 -18.65 -41.19 -10.24
CA ALA A 19 -19.77 -41.88 -9.60
C ALA A 19 -20.86 -40.85 -9.30
N ALA A 20 -22.10 -41.17 -9.66
CA ALA A 20 -23.20 -40.20 -9.68
C ALA A 20 -23.87 -40.00 -8.31
N THR A 21 -24.53 -38.85 -8.18
CA THR A 21 -25.36 -38.47 -7.02
C THR A 21 -26.51 -39.44 -6.75
N TRP A 22 -26.80 -39.69 -5.48
CA TRP A 22 -28.14 -40.05 -5.01
C TRP A 22 -28.54 -39.07 -3.90
N LEU A 23 -29.67 -38.38 -4.07
CA LEU A 23 -30.26 -37.50 -3.07
C LEU A 23 -31.39 -38.24 -2.34
N GLY A 24 -31.26 -38.39 -1.02
CA GLY A 24 -32.33 -38.81 -0.13
C GLY A 24 -32.91 -37.60 0.62
N PRO A 25 -34.24 -37.50 0.81
CA PRO A 25 -34.85 -36.34 1.44
C PRO A 25 -34.80 -36.40 2.98
N GLY A 26 -34.61 -35.24 3.62
CA GLY A 26 -35.10 -35.00 4.97
C GLY A 26 -34.09 -35.05 6.13
N ALA A 27 -33.28 -34.01 6.28
CA ALA A 27 -32.95 -33.46 7.59
C ALA A 27 -32.53 -31.98 7.45
N ALA A 28 -33.23 -31.06 8.11
CA ALA A 28 -32.84 -29.65 8.14
C ALA A 28 -31.76 -29.42 9.19
N SER A 29 -30.51 -29.76 8.86
CA SER A 29 -29.37 -29.09 9.52
C SER A 29 -29.30 -27.66 8.98
N VAL A 30 -29.67 -26.67 9.79
CA VAL A 30 -29.28 -25.28 9.54
C VAL A 30 -27.77 -25.21 9.77
N SER A 31 -27.00 -25.58 8.75
CA SER A 31 -25.56 -25.35 8.75
C SER A 31 -25.36 -23.85 8.75
N ALA A 32 -24.94 -23.31 9.89
CA ALA A 32 -24.53 -21.93 10.07
C ALA A 32 -23.18 -21.69 9.35
N ASN A 33 -23.16 -21.94 8.04
CA ASN A 33 -22.13 -21.50 7.10
C ASN A 33 -22.25 -19.98 6.88
N THR A 34 -22.39 -19.21 7.96
CA THR A 34 -21.62 -17.96 8.08
C THR A 34 -20.16 -18.35 8.11
N GLN A 35 -19.63 -18.71 6.93
CA GLN A 35 -18.21 -18.79 6.70
C GLN A 35 -17.62 -17.45 7.18
N LEU A 36 -16.47 -17.50 7.84
CA LEU A 36 -15.51 -16.42 7.70
C LEU A 36 -15.17 -16.34 6.21
N ALA A 37 -15.97 -15.57 5.45
CA ALA A 37 -15.75 -15.33 4.04
C ALA A 37 -14.32 -14.81 3.91
N GLN A 38 -13.51 -15.50 3.08
CA GLN A 38 -12.05 -15.31 3.05
C GLN A 38 -11.74 -13.82 2.98
N GLN A 39 -11.25 -13.27 4.10
CA GLN A 39 -11.24 -11.83 4.29
C GLN A 39 -10.34 -11.18 3.24
N HIS A 40 -10.99 -10.45 2.34
CA HIS A 40 -10.37 -9.93 1.15
C HIS A 40 -9.35 -8.85 1.53
N THR A 41 -8.07 -9.21 1.47
CA THR A 41 -6.99 -8.23 1.54
C THR A 41 -7.17 -7.24 0.40
N TYR A 42 -7.41 -5.97 0.75
CA TYR A 42 -7.38 -4.88 -0.21
C TYR A 42 -5.94 -4.69 -0.70
N ARG A 43 -5.69 -4.79 -2.01
CA ARG A 43 -4.34 -4.72 -2.59
C ARG A 43 -4.13 -3.42 -3.35
N ILE A 44 -3.16 -2.65 -2.88
CA ILE A 44 -2.74 -1.37 -3.46
C ILE A 44 -1.44 -1.58 -4.22
N VAL A 45 -1.39 -1.18 -5.49
CA VAL A 45 -0.14 -1.15 -6.28
C VAL A 45 0.13 0.28 -6.71
N ALA A 46 1.26 0.84 -6.27
CA ALA A 46 1.64 2.20 -6.64
C ALA A 46 2.68 2.17 -7.75
N LEU A 47 2.35 2.74 -8.91
CA LEU A 47 3.20 2.81 -10.10
C LEU A 47 3.60 4.27 -10.35
N GLY A 48 4.87 4.53 -10.66
CA GLY A 48 5.23 5.91 -11.00
C GLY A 48 6.70 6.27 -10.87
N ASP A 49 6.90 7.57 -10.73
CA ASP A 49 8.17 8.25 -10.59
C ASP A 49 8.66 8.33 -9.12
N SER A 50 9.59 9.27 -8.86
CA SER A 50 10.15 9.56 -7.54
C SER A 50 9.11 10.01 -6.49
N LEU A 51 7.95 10.52 -6.90
CA LEU A 51 6.85 10.82 -5.98
C LEU A 51 6.26 9.51 -5.43
N THR A 52 6.09 8.50 -6.29
CA THR A 52 5.67 7.15 -5.88
C THR A 52 6.76 6.45 -5.07
N VAL A 53 8.05 6.66 -5.38
CA VAL A 53 9.16 6.21 -4.49
C VAL A 53 9.07 6.80 -3.08
N GLY A 54 8.46 7.98 -2.92
CA GLY A 54 8.50 8.73 -1.66
C GLY A 54 9.90 9.31 -1.38
N TYR A 55 10.58 9.76 -2.44
CA TYR A 55 11.94 10.31 -2.37
C TYR A 55 12.01 11.64 -1.60
N GLU A 56 12.99 11.78 -0.72
CA GLU A 56 13.44 13.07 -0.16
C GLU A 56 14.97 13.22 -0.32
N PRO A 57 15.50 14.46 -0.43
CA PRO A 57 16.92 14.72 -0.57
C PRO A 57 17.75 14.13 0.57
N GLY A 58 18.79 13.38 0.21
CA GLY A 58 19.70 12.72 1.14
C GLY A 58 19.36 11.26 1.46
N MET A 59 18.27 10.71 0.92
CA MET A 59 18.03 9.26 0.93
C MET A 59 19.20 8.47 0.34
N GLN A 60 19.45 7.29 0.90
CA GLN A 60 20.55 6.38 0.56
C GLN A 60 20.01 5.02 0.10
N PRO A 61 20.81 4.17 -0.55
CA PRO A 61 20.46 2.78 -0.81
C PRO A 61 20.05 2.07 0.51
N GLY A 62 18.82 1.56 0.57
CA GLY A 62 18.25 0.94 1.77
C GLY A 62 17.53 1.89 2.73
N SER A 63 17.47 3.20 2.45
CA SER A 63 16.53 4.11 3.13
C SER A 63 15.10 3.62 2.91
N ARG A 64 14.31 3.54 3.98
CA ARG A 64 12.87 3.30 3.90
C ARG A 64 12.17 4.63 3.60
N PRO A 65 11.47 4.77 2.46
CA PRO A 65 10.71 5.98 2.17
C PRO A 65 9.55 6.16 3.15
N TYR A 66 9.00 7.37 3.15
CA TYR A 66 7.76 7.69 3.85
C TYR A 66 7.08 8.85 3.12
N GLY A 67 6.63 8.56 1.90
CA GLY A 67 5.99 9.48 0.98
C GLY A 67 4.46 9.44 1.09
N PHE A 68 3.79 9.57 -0.04
CA PHE A 68 2.32 9.48 -0.08
C PHE A 68 1.83 8.04 -0.08
N VAL A 69 2.58 7.08 -0.65
CA VAL A 69 2.17 5.68 -0.78
C VAL A 69 1.99 5.03 0.59
N GLU A 70 2.93 5.25 1.51
CA GLU A 70 2.86 4.73 2.87
C GLU A 70 1.68 5.36 3.64
N ARG A 71 1.38 6.64 3.42
CA ARG A 71 0.21 7.31 4.01
C ARG A 71 -1.12 6.83 3.42
N VAL A 72 -1.18 6.55 2.11
CA VAL A 72 -2.37 5.95 1.47
C VAL A 72 -2.61 4.54 2.01
N HIS A 73 -1.55 3.77 2.28
CA HIS A 73 -1.65 2.50 3.01
C HIS A 73 -2.16 2.68 4.45
N GLU A 74 -1.64 3.66 5.19
CA GLU A 74 -2.14 4.00 6.55
C GLU A 74 -3.63 4.40 6.55
N GLN A 75 -4.12 5.06 5.51
CA GLN A 75 -5.56 5.33 5.35
C GLN A 75 -6.35 4.06 5.04
N ALA A 76 -5.86 3.21 4.15
CA ALA A 76 -6.50 1.94 3.81
C ALA A 76 -6.63 0.98 5.01
N LEU A 77 -5.66 0.99 5.93
CA LEU A 77 -5.71 0.23 7.18
C LEU A 77 -6.86 0.66 8.13
N TYR A 78 -7.47 1.84 7.93
CA TYR A 78 -8.71 2.22 8.61
C TYR A 78 -9.97 1.62 7.94
N HIS A 79 -9.88 1.12 6.71
CA HIS A 79 -10.99 0.52 5.97
C HIS A 79 -10.95 -1.01 5.94
N GLY A 80 -9.77 -1.62 6.16
CA GLY A 80 -9.64 -3.06 6.36
C GLY A 80 -8.22 -3.60 6.21
N ARG A 81 -8.11 -4.93 6.23
CA ARG A 81 -6.90 -5.69 5.92
C ARG A 81 -6.34 -5.24 4.57
N THR A 82 -5.12 -4.70 4.55
CA THR A 82 -4.54 -4.08 3.35
C THR A 82 -3.08 -4.48 3.12
N GLU A 83 -2.72 -4.81 1.89
CA GLU A 83 -1.34 -4.95 1.42
C GLU A 83 -1.01 -3.85 0.41
N VAL A 84 0.23 -3.35 0.42
CA VAL A 84 0.72 -2.34 -0.54
C VAL A 84 2.01 -2.80 -1.22
N VAL A 85 2.09 -2.64 -2.54
CA VAL A 85 3.30 -2.86 -3.33
C VAL A 85 3.70 -1.56 -4.02
N ASN A 86 4.80 -0.96 -3.56
CA ASN A 86 5.37 0.25 -4.14
C ASN A 86 6.33 -0.12 -5.29
N LEU A 87 5.97 0.25 -6.52
CA LEU A 87 6.71 0.02 -7.77
C LEU A 87 7.27 1.32 -8.38
N GLY A 88 7.40 2.39 -7.60
CA GLY A 88 7.96 3.66 -8.05
C GLY A 88 9.43 3.56 -8.48
N ILE A 89 9.83 4.32 -9.49
CA ILE A 89 11.20 4.38 -10.03
C ILE A 89 11.67 5.84 -10.12
N GLY A 90 12.83 6.17 -9.56
CA GLY A 90 13.36 7.53 -9.57
C GLY A 90 13.63 8.04 -10.99
N GLY A 91 13.22 9.28 -11.29
CA GLY A 91 13.46 9.90 -12.60
C GLY A 91 12.66 9.33 -13.78
N LEU A 92 11.66 8.48 -13.53
CA LEU A 92 10.86 7.87 -14.58
C LEU A 92 10.01 8.92 -15.32
N LYS A 93 10.08 8.92 -16.65
CA LYS A 93 9.21 9.68 -17.56
C LYS A 93 8.05 8.82 -18.06
N THR A 94 7.01 9.43 -18.62
CA THR A 94 5.81 8.72 -19.12
C THR A 94 6.12 7.58 -20.08
N GLY A 95 7.04 7.80 -21.04
CA GLY A 95 7.48 6.77 -21.99
C GLY A 95 8.21 5.60 -21.33
N GLY A 96 8.89 5.85 -20.20
CA GLY A 96 9.52 4.82 -19.38
C GLY A 96 8.49 3.96 -18.65
N LEU A 97 7.49 4.58 -18.03
CA LEU A 97 6.37 3.85 -17.41
C LEU A 97 5.63 2.98 -18.43
N ARG A 98 5.38 3.50 -19.65
CA ARG A 98 4.80 2.73 -20.79
C ARG A 98 5.65 1.51 -21.15
N ASN A 99 6.97 1.63 -21.18
CA ASN A 99 7.86 0.50 -21.50
C ASN A 99 7.91 -0.55 -20.37
N TYR A 100 7.87 -0.11 -19.12
CA TYR A 100 7.90 -0.97 -17.93
C TYR A 100 6.59 -1.76 -17.77
N VAL A 101 5.43 -1.09 -17.80
CA VAL A 101 4.11 -1.74 -17.71
C VAL A 101 3.90 -2.72 -18.87
N ARG A 102 4.41 -2.40 -20.07
CA ARG A 102 4.41 -3.33 -21.21
C ARG A 102 5.20 -4.60 -20.92
N ALA A 103 6.41 -4.49 -20.36
CA ALA A 103 7.23 -5.65 -19.99
C ALA A 103 6.56 -6.54 -18.93
N ILE A 104 5.91 -5.93 -17.93
CA ILE A 104 5.12 -6.65 -16.92
C ILE A 104 3.94 -7.38 -17.59
N SER A 105 3.20 -6.71 -18.47
CA SER A 105 2.06 -7.31 -19.18
C SER A 105 2.48 -8.46 -20.09
N GLU A 106 3.62 -8.33 -20.76
CA GLU A 106 4.28 -9.36 -21.58
C GLU A 106 4.93 -10.48 -20.73
N GLY A 107 5.01 -10.33 -19.40
CA GLY A 107 5.56 -11.34 -18.49
C GLY A 107 7.08 -11.55 -18.61
N ARG A 108 7.81 -10.52 -19.06
CA ARG A 108 9.26 -10.59 -19.34
C ARG A 108 10.09 -9.60 -18.54
N THR A 109 11.40 -9.84 -18.51
CA THR A 109 12.37 -8.88 -18.01
C THR A 109 12.61 -7.75 -19.01
N ILE A 110 13.20 -6.66 -18.53
CA ILE A 110 13.58 -5.48 -19.32
C ILE A 110 14.84 -4.86 -18.70
N ARG A 111 15.81 -4.41 -19.51
CA ARG A 111 16.99 -3.70 -18.97
C ARG A 111 16.61 -2.27 -18.57
N ALA A 112 17.31 -1.66 -17.62
CA ALA A 112 17.02 -0.28 -17.22
C ALA A 112 17.00 0.71 -18.42
N GLU A 113 17.94 0.54 -19.34
CA GLU A 113 18.06 1.34 -20.58
C GLU A 113 16.87 1.15 -21.54
N GLU A 114 16.20 -0.01 -21.51
CA GLU A 114 15.01 -0.33 -22.32
C GLU A 114 13.72 0.14 -21.66
N ILE A 115 13.72 0.33 -20.33
CA ILE A 115 12.69 1.14 -19.67
C ILE A 115 12.86 2.57 -20.18
N GLN A 116 14.01 3.19 -19.88
CA GLN A 116 14.33 4.57 -20.24
C GLN A 116 15.85 4.76 -20.31
N PRO A 117 16.38 5.43 -21.36
CA PRO A 117 17.82 5.71 -21.46
C PRO A 117 18.38 6.43 -20.24
N GLY A 118 19.54 5.97 -19.75
CA GLY A 118 20.22 6.56 -18.59
C GLY A 118 19.55 6.31 -17.23
N LEU A 119 18.40 5.63 -17.15
CA LEU A 119 17.62 5.46 -15.92
C LEU A 119 18.43 4.88 -14.74
N ALA A 120 19.38 3.99 -15.01
CA ALA A 120 20.26 3.39 -14.00
C ALA A 120 21.28 4.37 -13.38
N GLN A 121 21.44 5.57 -13.94
CA GLN A 121 22.24 6.67 -13.37
C GLN A 121 21.40 7.56 -12.43
N ILE A 122 20.06 7.51 -12.57
CA ILE A 122 19.11 8.32 -11.78
C ILE A 122 18.55 7.50 -10.61
N ASP A 123 18.16 6.24 -10.88
CA ASP A 123 17.76 5.27 -9.85
C ASP A 123 18.69 4.05 -9.88
N PRO A 124 19.56 3.85 -8.87
CA PRO A 124 20.48 2.71 -8.84
C PRO A 124 19.75 1.35 -8.71
N ARG A 125 18.46 1.34 -8.37
CA ARG A 125 17.62 0.13 -8.31
C ARG A 125 17.12 -0.31 -9.70
N ALA A 126 17.19 0.54 -10.73
CA ALA A 126 16.51 0.33 -12.00
C ALA A 126 16.82 -1.02 -12.70
N GLN A 127 18.06 -1.53 -12.56
CA GLN A 127 18.43 -2.83 -13.12
C GLN A 127 17.74 -4.00 -12.37
N GLN A 128 17.62 -3.93 -11.05
CA GLN A 128 16.89 -4.92 -10.24
C GLN A 128 15.38 -4.85 -10.53
N ILE A 129 14.84 -3.64 -10.66
CA ILE A 129 13.43 -3.39 -10.97
C ILE A 129 13.07 -3.99 -12.35
N GLY A 130 13.89 -3.71 -13.38
CA GLY A 130 13.69 -4.28 -14.73
C GLY A 130 13.87 -5.81 -14.80
N ALA A 131 14.75 -6.38 -13.98
CA ALA A 131 14.87 -7.84 -13.82
C ALA A 131 13.67 -8.47 -13.08
N GLY A 132 13.02 -7.73 -12.17
CA GLY A 132 11.82 -8.19 -11.45
C GLY A 132 10.52 -8.14 -12.27
N ALA A 133 10.47 -7.33 -13.33
CA ALA A 133 9.26 -7.04 -14.11
C ALA A 133 8.42 -8.27 -14.49
N ALA A 134 9.06 -9.37 -14.89
CA ALA A 134 8.41 -10.62 -15.29
C ALA A 134 7.50 -11.22 -14.20
N GLN A 135 7.79 -10.95 -12.93
CA GLN A 135 7.09 -11.51 -11.77
C GLN A 135 5.92 -10.64 -11.28
N LEU A 136 5.75 -9.43 -11.82
CA LEU A 136 4.78 -8.45 -11.32
C LEU A 136 3.38 -8.56 -11.95
N LYS A 137 3.21 -9.41 -12.98
CA LYS A 137 1.90 -9.59 -13.64
C LYS A 137 0.79 -10.05 -12.66
N PRO A 138 1.02 -11.05 -11.77
CA PRO A 138 0.02 -11.44 -10.77
C PRO A 138 -0.30 -10.32 -9.77
N VAL A 139 0.65 -9.41 -9.50
CA VAL A 139 0.48 -8.29 -8.57
C VAL A 139 -0.52 -7.27 -9.12
N LEU A 140 -0.41 -6.92 -10.40
CA LEU A 140 -1.40 -6.04 -11.07
C LEU A 140 -2.75 -6.72 -11.27
N VAL A 141 -2.76 -8.02 -11.59
CA VAL A 141 -4.00 -8.83 -11.76
C VAL A 141 -4.81 -8.97 -10.45
N GLN A 142 -4.17 -8.86 -9.29
CA GLN A 142 -4.81 -8.97 -7.97
C GLN A 142 -5.06 -7.62 -7.28
N ALA A 143 -4.72 -6.49 -7.92
CA ALA A 143 -4.89 -5.16 -7.35
C ALA A 143 -6.37 -4.75 -7.27
N ASP A 144 -6.77 -4.17 -6.15
CA ASP A 144 -8.05 -3.44 -6.01
C ASP A 144 -7.89 -1.97 -6.38
N LEU A 145 -6.70 -1.43 -6.11
CA LEU A 145 -6.33 -0.03 -6.33
C LEU A 145 -4.96 0.04 -7.01
N ILE A 146 -4.89 0.79 -8.10
CA ILE A 146 -3.63 1.15 -8.77
C ILE A 146 -3.47 2.67 -8.72
N THR A 147 -2.53 3.18 -7.93
CA THR A 147 -2.20 4.62 -7.89
C THR A 147 -1.10 4.93 -8.90
N VAL A 148 -1.19 6.09 -9.56
CA VAL A 148 -0.22 6.50 -10.60
C VAL A 148 0.26 7.95 -10.36
N THR A 149 1.58 8.14 -10.23
CA THR A 149 2.22 9.47 -10.38
C THR A 149 3.24 9.44 -11.51
N ILE A 150 3.04 10.28 -12.52
CA ILE A 150 3.95 10.36 -13.66
C ILE A 150 3.76 11.70 -14.36
N GLY A 151 4.82 12.23 -14.99
CA GLY A 151 4.81 13.44 -15.81
C GLY A 151 5.81 14.50 -15.37
N GLY A 152 6.15 14.57 -14.09
CA GLY A 152 7.08 15.58 -13.57
C GLY A 152 8.44 15.55 -14.27
N ASN A 153 8.99 14.36 -14.50
CA ASN A 153 10.28 14.21 -15.21
C ASN A 153 10.19 14.52 -16.72
N ASP A 154 8.99 14.50 -17.30
CA ASP A 154 8.72 14.97 -18.67
C ASP A 154 8.72 16.52 -18.70
N LEU A 155 8.20 17.17 -17.65
CA LEU A 155 8.13 18.63 -17.46
C LEU A 155 9.47 19.31 -17.10
N ILE A 156 10.38 18.65 -16.36
CA ILE A 156 11.60 19.27 -15.75
C ILE A 156 12.43 20.12 -16.74
N GLU A 157 12.66 19.64 -17.95
CA GLU A 157 13.49 20.35 -18.95
C GLU A 157 12.83 21.66 -19.40
N LEU A 158 11.50 21.68 -19.50
CA LEU A 158 10.74 22.88 -19.82
C LEU A 158 10.75 23.86 -18.64
N VAL A 159 10.58 23.37 -17.40
CA VAL A 159 10.66 24.20 -16.19
C VAL A 159 12.03 24.88 -16.05
N HIS A 160 13.12 24.22 -16.48
CA HIS A 160 14.46 24.80 -16.48
C HIS A 160 14.76 25.74 -17.66
N THR A 161 13.97 25.73 -18.73
CA THR A 161 14.20 26.56 -19.93
C THR A 161 13.10 27.61 -20.18
N ALA A 162 12.01 27.62 -19.41
CA ALA A 162 10.86 28.50 -19.62
C ALA A 162 11.16 30.02 -19.55
N SER A 163 12.24 30.43 -18.88
CA SER A 163 12.71 31.83 -18.86
C SER A 163 13.33 32.29 -20.17
N ASP A 164 13.78 31.36 -21.01
CA ASP A 164 14.66 31.60 -22.14
C ASP A 164 13.92 31.46 -23.49
N LEU A 165 12.62 31.14 -23.45
CA LEU A 165 11.74 30.90 -24.58
C LEU A 165 10.80 32.09 -24.82
N SER A 166 10.44 32.33 -26.07
CA SER A 166 9.25 33.14 -26.36
C SER A 166 7.96 32.40 -25.95
N GLU A 167 6.89 33.16 -25.71
CA GLU A 167 5.57 32.63 -25.35
C GLU A 167 5.04 31.58 -26.35
N ALA A 168 5.28 31.80 -27.65
CA ALA A 168 4.93 30.86 -28.72
C ALA A 168 5.74 29.55 -28.66
N GLU A 169 7.03 29.61 -28.35
CA GLU A 169 7.88 28.42 -28.21
C GLU A 169 7.53 27.64 -26.93
N LEU A 170 7.26 28.33 -25.82
CA LEU A 170 6.77 27.74 -24.58
C LEU A 170 5.44 27.00 -24.83
N THR A 171 4.50 27.65 -25.51
CA THR A 171 3.20 27.05 -25.88
C THR A 171 3.36 25.82 -26.77
N ALA A 172 4.21 25.88 -27.81
CA ALA A 172 4.47 24.76 -28.70
C ALA A 172 5.11 23.55 -27.96
N ARG A 173 6.03 23.81 -27.03
CA ARG A 173 6.63 22.76 -26.18
C ARG A 173 5.61 22.16 -25.20
N LEU A 174 4.77 22.98 -24.57
CA LEU A 174 3.68 22.49 -23.71
C LEU A 174 2.73 21.56 -24.49
N GLN A 175 2.31 21.97 -25.70
CA GLN A 175 1.41 21.17 -26.54
C GLN A 175 2.00 19.82 -26.95
N GLU A 176 3.25 19.76 -27.43
CA GLU A 176 3.90 18.49 -27.78
C GLU A 176 4.13 17.59 -26.56
N MET A 177 4.48 18.18 -25.41
CA MET A 177 4.63 17.47 -24.15
C MET A 177 3.29 16.90 -23.65
N PHE A 178 2.19 17.67 -23.71
CA PHE A 178 0.84 17.17 -23.40
C PHE A 178 0.42 16.05 -24.37
N ARG A 179 0.73 16.18 -25.67
CA ARG A 179 0.48 15.13 -26.66
C ARG A 179 1.22 13.83 -26.34
N LEU A 180 2.53 13.91 -26.06
CA LEU A 180 3.37 12.77 -25.67
C LEU A 180 2.92 12.15 -24.33
N TYR A 181 2.55 12.98 -23.35
CA TYR A 181 1.98 12.53 -22.08
C TYR A 181 0.71 11.70 -22.32
N ARG A 182 -0.26 12.27 -23.05
CA ARG A 182 -1.56 11.65 -23.34
C ARG A 182 -1.38 10.34 -24.13
N GLU A 183 -0.48 10.31 -25.12
CA GLU A 183 -0.11 9.09 -25.86
C GLU A 183 0.43 8.00 -24.92
N ASN A 184 1.41 8.34 -24.08
CA ASN A 184 2.07 7.38 -23.19
C ASN A 184 1.14 6.87 -22.08
N VAL A 185 0.38 7.75 -21.45
CA VAL A 185 -0.54 7.39 -20.35
C VAL A 185 -1.77 6.66 -20.89
N THR A 186 -2.29 7.00 -22.07
CA THR A 186 -3.33 6.18 -22.75
C THR A 186 -2.86 4.73 -22.93
N ALA A 187 -1.61 4.53 -23.34
CA ALA A 187 -1.04 3.19 -23.50
C ALA A 187 -0.87 2.46 -22.16
N VAL A 188 -0.46 3.16 -21.09
CA VAL A 188 -0.39 2.59 -19.72
C VAL A 188 -1.78 2.20 -19.22
N LEU A 189 -2.75 3.12 -19.23
CA LEU A 189 -4.11 2.88 -18.74
C LEU A 189 -4.80 1.73 -19.51
N THR A 190 -4.61 1.66 -20.82
CA THR A 190 -5.12 0.56 -21.64
C THR A 190 -4.53 -0.79 -21.24
N GLN A 191 -3.22 -0.85 -20.93
CA GLN A 191 -2.56 -2.08 -20.50
C GLN A 191 -2.95 -2.48 -19.07
N LEU A 192 -3.12 -1.51 -18.16
CA LEU A 192 -3.56 -1.77 -16.79
C LEU A 192 -4.99 -2.33 -16.76
N HIS A 193 -5.92 -1.70 -17.48
CA HIS A 193 -7.30 -2.19 -17.60
C HIS A 193 -7.37 -3.57 -18.30
N ALA A 194 -6.54 -3.82 -19.32
CA ALA A 194 -6.46 -5.13 -19.98
C ALA A 194 -5.82 -6.23 -19.11
N LEU A 195 -5.02 -5.87 -18.10
CA LEU A 195 -4.52 -6.81 -17.09
C LEU A 195 -5.54 -7.05 -15.97
N ASN A 196 -6.26 -6.01 -15.57
CA ASN A 196 -7.21 -6.03 -14.47
C ASN A 196 -8.35 -5.03 -14.76
N PRO A 197 -9.50 -5.49 -15.26
CA PRO A 197 -10.63 -4.62 -15.54
C PRO A 197 -11.37 -4.16 -14.28
N ASP A 198 -11.11 -4.80 -13.13
CA ASP A 198 -11.82 -4.57 -11.89
C ASP A 198 -11.11 -3.61 -10.91
N ALA A 199 -9.81 -3.36 -11.08
CA ALA A 199 -9.06 -2.39 -10.29
C ALA A 199 -9.58 -0.95 -10.49
N LEU A 200 -9.66 -0.20 -9.39
CA LEU A 200 -9.75 1.25 -9.43
C LEU A 200 -8.37 1.83 -9.77
N ILE A 201 -8.25 2.57 -10.87
CA ILE A 201 -7.06 3.35 -11.18
C ILE A 201 -7.24 4.78 -10.66
N VAL A 202 -6.25 5.32 -9.95
CA VAL A 202 -6.22 6.73 -9.53
C VAL A 202 -4.96 7.39 -10.07
N LEU A 203 -5.11 8.30 -11.02
CA LEU A 203 -4.03 9.08 -11.63
C LEU A 203 -3.93 10.45 -10.94
N ALA A 204 -2.74 10.85 -10.51
CA ALA A 204 -2.51 12.21 -10.05
C ALA A 204 -2.20 13.17 -11.21
N ASP A 205 -2.67 14.42 -11.10
CA ASP A 205 -2.10 15.52 -11.87
C ASP A 205 -0.71 15.93 -11.31
N GLN A 206 -0.10 17.00 -11.83
CA GLN A 206 1.27 17.40 -11.48
C GLN A 206 1.31 18.83 -10.96
N TYR A 207 1.92 19.01 -9.78
CA TYR A 207 2.07 20.31 -9.14
C TYR A 207 3.23 21.12 -9.74
N ASN A 208 3.15 22.44 -9.65
CA ASN A 208 4.27 23.34 -9.94
C ASN A 208 5.19 23.42 -8.71
N PRO A 209 6.49 23.04 -8.79
CA PRO A 209 7.44 23.21 -7.69
C PRO A 209 8.04 24.62 -7.61
N VAL A 210 7.85 25.47 -8.63
CA VAL A 210 8.48 26.80 -8.73
C VAL A 210 7.67 27.82 -7.92
N PRO A 211 8.24 28.40 -6.84
CA PRO A 211 7.53 29.36 -6.00
C PRO A 211 7.42 30.73 -6.68
N LYS A 212 6.37 31.50 -6.37
CA LYS A 212 6.14 32.84 -6.96
C LYS A 212 7.34 33.79 -6.89
N ILE A 213 8.15 33.69 -5.84
CA ILE A 213 9.36 34.52 -5.65
C ILE A 213 10.48 34.26 -6.67
N ALA A 214 10.41 33.20 -7.48
CA ALA A 214 11.35 32.94 -8.57
C ALA A 214 11.08 33.81 -9.82
N GLY A 215 9.86 34.35 -9.97
CA GLY A 215 9.47 35.21 -11.08
C GLY A 215 7.94 35.23 -11.26
N GLU A 216 7.31 36.38 -11.02
CA GLU A 216 5.84 36.46 -10.93
C GLU A 216 5.12 36.13 -12.25
N ALA A 217 5.62 36.61 -13.40
CA ALA A 217 5.03 36.31 -14.71
C ALA A 217 5.14 34.82 -15.05
N THR A 218 6.35 34.25 -14.94
CA THR A 218 6.60 32.82 -15.19
C THR A 218 5.84 31.92 -14.22
N TYR A 219 5.66 32.33 -12.96
CA TYR A 219 4.82 31.61 -12.00
C TYR A 219 3.35 31.57 -12.44
N VAL A 220 2.78 32.68 -12.92
CA VAL A 220 1.40 32.69 -13.44
C VAL A 220 1.26 31.77 -14.65
N GLN A 221 2.24 31.79 -15.58
CA GLN A 221 2.26 30.88 -16.73
C GLN A 221 2.36 29.41 -16.33
N LEU A 222 3.24 29.06 -15.38
CA LEU A 222 3.38 27.68 -14.89
C LEU A 222 2.13 27.19 -14.14
N VAL A 223 1.44 28.06 -13.40
CA VAL A 223 0.19 27.71 -12.70
C VAL A 223 -1.00 27.58 -13.65
N GLU A 224 -1.03 28.27 -14.79
CA GLU A 224 -2.04 27.99 -15.83
C GLU A 224 -1.69 26.72 -16.62
N ALA A 225 -0.41 26.48 -16.91
CA ALA A 225 0.04 25.24 -17.55
C ALA A 225 -0.30 23.99 -16.70
N THR A 226 -0.21 24.05 -15.36
CA THR A 226 -0.69 22.93 -14.53
C THR A 226 -2.22 22.78 -14.57
N ARG A 227 -3.00 23.86 -14.66
CA ARG A 227 -4.46 23.77 -14.86
C ARG A 227 -4.86 23.18 -16.20
N GLU A 228 -4.14 23.51 -17.27
CA GLU A 228 -4.32 22.89 -18.59
C GLU A 228 -4.00 21.39 -18.55
N PHE A 229 -2.90 21.04 -17.88
CA PHE A 229 -2.50 19.65 -17.67
C PHE A 229 -3.53 18.86 -16.83
N THR A 230 -4.06 19.45 -15.75
CA THR A 230 -5.16 18.89 -14.97
C THR A 230 -6.41 18.67 -15.83
N ARG A 231 -6.84 19.68 -16.61
CA ARG A 231 -7.98 19.57 -17.54
C ARG A 231 -7.80 18.41 -18.53
N MET A 232 -6.62 18.29 -19.13
CA MET A 232 -6.27 17.21 -20.07
C MET A 232 -6.30 15.81 -19.41
N ILE A 233 -5.95 15.71 -18.12
CA ILE A 233 -6.07 14.47 -17.33
C ILE A 233 -7.52 14.16 -16.96
N ASP A 234 -8.33 15.15 -16.60
CA ASP A 234 -9.76 14.96 -16.31
C ASP A 234 -10.53 14.51 -17.58
N GLU A 235 -10.23 15.08 -18.75
CA GLU A 235 -10.73 14.62 -20.05
C GLU A 235 -10.32 13.17 -20.34
N LEU A 236 -9.02 12.84 -20.19
CA LEU A 236 -8.51 11.49 -20.41
C LEU A 236 -9.16 10.46 -19.45
N ALA A 237 -9.42 10.85 -18.20
CA ALA A 237 -10.16 10.02 -17.25
C ALA A 237 -11.63 9.85 -17.64
N ALA A 238 -12.29 10.89 -18.17
CA ALA A 238 -13.66 10.80 -18.69
C ALA A 238 -13.74 9.85 -19.90
N GLU A 239 -12.85 9.98 -20.88
CA GLU A 239 -12.77 9.09 -22.06
C GLU A 239 -12.58 7.62 -21.69
N PHE A 240 -11.83 7.33 -20.63
CA PHE A 240 -11.68 5.98 -20.09
C PHE A 240 -12.90 5.52 -19.26
N GLY A 241 -13.54 6.43 -18.53
CA GLY A 241 -14.78 6.19 -17.79
C GLY A 241 -15.96 5.84 -18.69
N GLU A 242 -16.14 6.55 -19.81
CA GLU A 242 -17.15 6.23 -20.84
C GLU A 242 -16.97 4.83 -21.43
N ARG A 243 -15.73 4.33 -21.44
CA ARG A 243 -15.37 2.97 -21.88
C ARG A 243 -15.50 1.92 -20.78
N GLY A 244 -16.03 2.29 -19.61
CA GLY A 244 -16.25 1.39 -18.46
C GLY A 244 -15.03 1.15 -17.58
N VAL A 245 -13.92 1.89 -17.78
CA VAL A 245 -12.73 1.76 -16.94
C VAL A 245 -12.96 2.49 -15.62
N LYS A 246 -12.72 1.81 -14.50
CA LYS A 246 -12.82 2.40 -13.15
C LYS A 246 -11.63 3.33 -12.91
N ILE A 247 -11.70 4.57 -13.38
CA ILE A 247 -10.65 5.58 -13.22
C ILE A 247 -11.14 6.80 -12.44
N LYS A 248 -10.25 7.42 -11.66
CA LYS A 248 -10.43 8.73 -11.02
C LYS A 248 -9.15 9.56 -11.10
N VAL A 249 -9.29 10.86 -10.91
CA VAL A 249 -8.16 11.80 -10.79
C VAL A 249 -7.94 12.19 -9.33
N ALA A 250 -6.69 12.30 -8.91
CA ALA A 250 -6.27 12.91 -7.66
C ALA A 250 -5.69 14.30 -7.95
N HIS A 251 -6.48 15.34 -7.69
CA HIS A 251 -6.11 16.74 -7.90
C HIS A 251 -5.11 17.21 -6.84
N VAL A 252 -3.83 17.00 -7.11
CA VAL A 252 -2.68 17.39 -6.29
C VAL A 252 -2.26 18.82 -6.59
N ALA A 253 -2.28 19.22 -7.87
CA ALA A 253 -1.67 20.45 -8.36
C ALA A 253 -2.19 21.71 -7.64
N GLN A 254 -3.50 21.80 -7.43
CA GLN A 254 -4.14 22.96 -6.79
C GLN A 254 -3.85 23.07 -5.29
N GLU A 255 -3.51 21.98 -4.59
CA GLU A 255 -3.21 22.02 -3.14
C GLU A 255 -1.79 22.57 -2.85
N PHE A 256 -0.90 22.61 -3.86
CA PHE A 256 0.47 23.13 -3.73
C PHE A 256 0.59 24.64 -4.03
N VAL A 257 -0.39 25.25 -4.72
CA VAL A 257 -0.34 26.64 -5.19
C VAL A 257 -0.17 27.62 -4.02
N GLY A 258 0.89 28.42 -4.04
CA GLY A 258 1.28 29.35 -2.98
C GLY A 258 1.91 28.67 -1.74
N SER A 259 2.08 27.34 -1.76
CA SER A 259 2.66 26.53 -0.70
C SER A 259 3.94 25.80 -1.14
N GLU A 260 4.53 26.17 -2.29
CA GLU A 260 5.67 25.44 -2.87
C GLU A 260 6.88 25.47 -1.93
N LEU A 261 7.13 26.62 -1.28
CA LEU A 261 8.20 26.81 -0.31
C LEU A 261 8.02 26.00 0.99
N THR A 262 6.79 25.64 1.35
CA THR A 262 6.48 24.92 2.60
C THR A 262 6.26 23.43 2.38
N MET A 263 5.86 23.02 1.17
CA MET A 263 5.56 21.63 0.82
C MET A 263 6.66 20.91 0.03
N THR A 264 7.67 21.61 -0.51
CA THR A 264 8.79 21.00 -1.26
C THR A 264 10.14 21.23 -0.57
N HIS A 265 11.22 20.76 -1.21
CA HIS A 265 12.60 21.12 -0.87
C HIS A 265 13.21 22.22 -1.75
N ILE A 266 12.41 23.02 -2.48
CA ILE A 266 12.90 23.89 -3.56
C ILE A 266 13.96 24.92 -3.13
N LEU A 267 13.97 25.35 -1.87
CA LEU A 267 15.02 26.20 -1.28
C LEU A 267 16.41 25.54 -1.26
N LYS A 268 16.49 24.21 -1.39
CA LYS A 268 17.72 23.42 -1.55
C LYS A 268 18.02 23.09 -3.03
N LYS A 269 17.28 23.68 -3.97
CA LYS A 269 17.26 23.37 -5.42
C LYS A 269 16.75 21.96 -5.77
N ASP A 270 15.87 21.40 -4.95
CA ASP A 270 15.25 20.10 -5.20
C ASP A 270 13.71 20.24 -5.23
N ILE A 271 13.09 19.78 -6.32
CA ILE A 271 11.65 19.95 -6.59
C ILE A 271 10.73 19.01 -5.78
N HIS A 272 11.29 17.97 -5.14
CA HIS A 272 10.48 16.92 -4.53
C HIS A 272 9.71 17.43 -3.31
N PRO A 273 8.56 16.81 -2.98
CA PRO A 273 7.80 17.13 -1.78
C PRO A 273 8.66 16.84 -0.55
N ASN A 274 8.48 17.65 0.48
CA ASN A 274 8.88 17.30 1.82
C ASN A 274 7.72 16.57 2.53
N GLN A 275 7.92 16.19 3.79
CA GLN A 275 6.91 15.50 4.61
C GLN A 275 5.51 16.17 4.69
N TYR A 276 5.39 17.50 4.54
CA TYR A 276 4.09 18.18 4.41
C TYR A 276 3.47 17.96 3.02
N GLY A 277 4.25 18.14 1.95
CA GLY A 277 3.79 17.91 0.59
C GLY A 277 3.38 16.46 0.33
N TYR A 278 4.09 15.47 0.88
CA TYR A 278 3.67 14.07 0.83
C TYR A 278 2.39 13.79 1.62
N GLU A 279 2.10 14.54 2.68
CA GLU A 279 0.80 14.47 3.36
C GLU A 279 -0.32 15.11 2.53
N THR A 280 -0.03 16.22 1.83
CA THR A 280 -0.96 16.85 0.88
C THR A 280 -1.31 15.92 -0.29
N ILE A 281 -0.32 15.26 -0.90
CA ILE A 281 -0.55 14.26 -1.95
C ILE A 281 -1.40 13.11 -1.41
N ALA A 282 -1.09 12.58 -0.22
CA ALA A 282 -1.86 11.52 0.41
C ALA A 282 -3.31 11.92 0.73
N LYS A 283 -3.55 13.19 1.11
CA LYS A 283 -4.89 13.75 1.30
C LYS A 283 -5.68 13.80 -0.02
N ALA A 284 -5.07 14.23 -1.12
CA ALA A 284 -5.71 14.21 -2.43
C ALA A 284 -6.13 12.78 -2.83
N PHE A 285 -5.20 11.81 -2.78
CA PHE A 285 -5.51 10.40 -3.06
C PHE A 285 -6.61 9.85 -2.13
N ALA A 286 -6.51 10.05 -0.81
CA ALA A 286 -7.48 9.50 0.14
C ALA A 286 -8.89 10.10 -0.02
N ARG A 287 -8.99 11.41 -0.30
CA ARG A 287 -10.27 12.06 -0.67
C ARG A 287 -10.84 11.45 -1.94
N THR A 288 -10.02 11.23 -2.98
CA THR A 288 -10.46 10.60 -4.22
C THR A 288 -10.90 9.14 -4.05
N ILE A 289 -10.22 8.36 -3.20
CA ILE A 289 -10.52 6.93 -2.98
C ILE A 289 -11.70 6.74 -2.02
N TRP A 290 -11.60 7.27 -0.80
CA TRP A 290 -12.50 7.02 0.33
C TRP A 290 -13.34 8.25 0.77
N GLY A 291 -13.25 9.37 0.06
CA GLY A 291 -14.01 10.60 0.36
C GLY A 291 -13.45 11.45 1.51
N SER A 292 -12.41 10.99 2.22
CA SER A 292 -11.84 11.70 3.38
C SER A 292 -10.39 11.30 3.67
N TYR A 293 -9.76 11.95 4.66
CA TYR A 293 -8.45 11.57 5.21
C TYR A 293 -8.51 11.66 6.74
N LYS A 294 -8.36 10.52 7.44
CA LYS A 294 -8.35 10.40 8.90
C LYS A 294 -6.94 10.75 9.40
N LEU A 295 -6.78 11.98 9.92
CA LEU A 295 -5.53 12.43 10.53
C LEU A 295 -5.22 11.58 11.77
N SER A 296 -4.08 10.90 11.75
CA SER A 296 -3.65 10.03 12.85
C SER A 296 -2.80 10.79 13.86
N PRO A 297 -3.28 11.05 15.10
CA PRO A 297 -2.41 11.57 16.15
C PRO A 297 -1.31 10.55 16.46
N VAL A 298 -0.07 11.04 16.52
CA VAL A 298 1.11 10.26 16.89
C VAL A 298 1.37 10.44 18.40
N PRO A 299 1.33 9.39 19.23
CA PRO A 299 1.62 9.50 20.65
C PRO A 299 3.01 10.10 20.93
N GLU A 300 3.10 10.99 21.91
CA GLU A 300 4.35 11.61 22.36
C GLU A 300 5.36 10.57 22.87
N SER A 301 6.65 10.92 22.85
CA SER A 301 7.71 10.04 23.35
C SER A 301 7.44 9.61 24.80
N GLY A 302 7.57 8.32 25.08
CA GLY A 302 7.23 7.73 26.39
C GLY A 302 5.76 7.35 26.58
N GLN A 303 4.82 7.93 25.82
CA GLN A 303 3.41 7.49 25.85
C GLN A 303 3.23 6.09 25.21
N PRO A 304 2.17 5.35 25.57
CA PRO A 304 1.77 4.11 24.88
C PRO A 304 1.62 4.25 23.36
N MET A 305 1.70 3.12 22.64
CA MET A 305 1.27 3.08 21.24
C MET A 305 -0.27 3.18 21.15
N ARG A 306 -0.80 3.72 20.06
CA ARG A 306 -2.23 3.59 19.74
C ARG A 306 -2.57 2.18 19.24
N ILE A 307 -3.82 1.77 19.41
CA ILE A 307 -4.40 0.60 18.77
C ILE A 307 -5.65 1.06 18.02
N VAL A 308 -5.77 0.63 16.76
CA VAL A 308 -6.97 0.76 15.93
C VAL A 308 -7.50 -0.64 15.67
N VAL A 309 -8.78 -0.90 15.92
CA VAL A 309 -9.44 -2.18 15.66
C VAL A 309 -10.60 -1.96 14.70
N LYS A 310 -10.58 -2.61 13.53
CA LYS A 310 -11.62 -2.46 12.49
C LYS A 310 -11.93 -1.00 12.14
N GLY A 311 -10.89 -0.18 11.98
CA GLY A 311 -11.01 1.25 11.66
C GLY A 311 -11.21 2.20 12.85
N GLU A 312 -11.51 1.72 14.06
CA GLU A 312 -11.74 2.59 15.22
C GLU A 312 -10.68 2.51 16.32
N ASP A 313 -10.40 3.66 16.94
CA ASP A 313 -9.43 3.79 18.02
C ASP A 313 -9.90 3.05 19.29
N LEU A 314 -9.06 2.14 19.80
CA LEU A 314 -9.37 1.34 20.99
C LEU A 314 -9.15 2.15 22.27
N ILE A 315 -10.18 2.86 22.70
CA ILE A 315 -10.18 3.60 23.97
C ILE A 315 -10.32 2.61 25.14
N THR A 316 -9.22 2.36 25.86
CA THR A 316 -9.16 1.46 27.03
C THR A 316 -8.36 2.06 28.19
N PRO A 317 -8.74 1.83 29.47
CA PRO A 317 -7.88 2.12 30.61
C PRO A 317 -6.69 1.15 30.72
N TYR A 318 -6.74 -0.01 30.05
CA TYR A 318 -5.70 -1.05 30.08
C TYR A 318 -4.67 -0.80 28.97
N GLN A 319 -3.99 0.34 29.08
CA GLN A 319 -3.10 0.90 28.07
C GLN A 319 -2.00 -0.06 27.59
N PRO A 320 -1.56 0.01 26.32
CA PRO A 320 -0.45 -0.78 25.81
C PRO A 320 0.86 -0.50 26.53
N ILE A 321 1.68 -1.53 26.74
CA ILE A 321 2.95 -1.44 27.47
C ILE A 321 4.11 -1.96 26.63
N MET A 322 5.22 -1.22 26.62
CA MET A 322 6.46 -1.67 25.99
C MET A 322 7.35 -2.35 27.03
N ARG A 323 7.69 -3.62 26.81
CA ARG A 323 8.55 -4.42 27.70
C ARG A 323 9.59 -5.16 26.86
N SER A 324 10.86 -4.99 27.19
CA SER A 324 12.00 -5.61 26.47
C SER A 324 11.94 -5.38 24.95
N ASN A 325 11.71 -4.12 24.54
CA ASN A 325 11.54 -3.69 23.14
C ASN A 325 10.39 -4.40 22.37
N ARG A 326 9.37 -4.88 23.08
CA ARG A 326 8.16 -5.48 22.47
C ARG A 326 6.90 -4.82 23.02
N ASN A 327 5.91 -4.60 22.15
CA ASN A 327 4.62 -4.05 22.52
C ASN A 327 3.69 -5.16 23.01
N TYR A 328 3.12 -4.98 24.19
CA TYR A 328 2.10 -5.85 24.78
C TYR A 328 0.80 -5.09 24.96
N VAL A 329 -0.31 -5.81 24.88
CA VAL A 329 -1.67 -5.27 24.88
C VAL A 329 -2.60 -6.14 25.73
N ALA A 330 -3.60 -5.52 26.38
CA ALA A 330 -4.64 -6.25 27.10
C ALA A 330 -5.54 -6.99 26.10
N ILE A 331 -5.42 -8.32 26.04
CA ILE A 331 -6.08 -9.09 24.95
C ILE A 331 -7.62 -9.03 25.02
N GLN A 332 -8.19 -8.84 26.21
CA GLN A 332 -9.64 -8.80 26.40
C GLN A 332 -10.33 -7.66 25.65
N ASP A 333 -9.70 -6.48 25.59
CA ASP A 333 -10.32 -5.32 24.96
C ASP A 333 -10.36 -5.48 23.43
N ILE A 334 -9.29 -6.06 22.87
CA ILE A 334 -9.19 -6.39 21.45
C ILE A 334 -10.21 -7.49 21.10
N VAL A 335 -10.35 -8.51 21.95
CA VAL A 335 -11.38 -9.56 21.81
C VAL A 335 -12.78 -8.99 21.83
N ASN A 336 -13.09 -8.10 22.78
CA ASN A 336 -14.36 -7.39 22.84
C ASN A 336 -14.60 -6.55 21.57
N ALA A 337 -13.56 -5.81 21.12
CA ALA A 337 -13.66 -4.92 19.96
C ALA A 337 -13.85 -5.67 18.63
N ILE A 338 -13.17 -6.81 18.41
CA ILE A 338 -13.42 -7.63 17.21
C ILE A 338 -14.78 -8.33 17.26
N GLY A 339 -15.31 -8.62 18.45
CA GLY A 339 -16.58 -9.35 18.66
C GLY A 339 -16.39 -10.84 18.96
N ALA A 340 -15.22 -11.21 19.50
CA ALA A 340 -14.88 -12.58 19.91
C ALA A 340 -15.27 -12.82 21.38
N ALA A 341 -15.31 -14.10 21.79
CA ALA A 341 -15.58 -14.49 23.17
C ALA A 341 -14.29 -14.90 23.90
N THR A 342 -14.15 -14.54 25.18
CA THR A 342 -13.09 -15.08 26.08
C THR A 342 -13.70 -15.89 27.21
N LYS A 343 -13.01 -16.97 27.60
CA LYS A 343 -13.21 -17.70 28.85
C LYS A 343 -11.87 -17.88 29.56
N TRP A 344 -11.82 -17.53 30.85
CA TRP A 344 -10.64 -17.74 31.70
C TRP A 344 -10.74 -19.06 32.49
N ASP A 345 -9.62 -19.76 32.65
CA ASP A 345 -9.48 -20.89 33.59
C ASP A 345 -8.36 -20.61 34.61
N ASN A 346 -8.76 -20.56 35.88
CA ASN A 346 -7.87 -20.39 37.04
C ASN A 346 -6.98 -21.62 37.31
N LYS A 347 -7.38 -22.83 36.91
CA LYS A 347 -6.61 -24.06 37.17
C LYS A 347 -5.36 -24.17 36.30
N THR A 348 -5.45 -23.67 35.08
CA THR A 348 -4.38 -23.69 34.08
C THR A 348 -3.68 -22.34 33.92
N SER A 349 -4.25 -21.26 34.49
CA SER A 349 -3.89 -19.86 34.24
C SER A 349 -3.87 -19.54 32.74
N SER A 350 -5.01 -19.76 32.07
CA SER A 350 -5.14 -19.54 30.63
C SER A 350 -6.44 -18.86 30.22
N ALA A 351 -6.33 -17.98 29.22
CA ALA A 351 -7.46 -17.42 28.49
C ALA A 351 -7.70 -18.24 27.21
N THR A 352 -8.88 -18.84 27.08
CA THR A 352 -9.39 -19.41 25.83
C THR A 352 -10.21 -18.34 25.13
N ILE A 353 -9.94 -18.09 23.86
CA ILE A 353 -10.61 -17.10 23.02
C ILE A 353 -11.18 -17.83 21.79
N THR A 354 -12.41 -17.50 21.40
CA THR A 354 -13.08 -18.08 20.23
C THR A 354 -13.63 -16.99 19.32
N TYR A 355 -13.32 -17.06 18.03
CA TYR A 355 -13.78 -16.14 16.98
C TYR A 355 -14.13 -16.91 15.70
N GLY A 356 -15.42 -17.00 15.38
CA GLY A 356 -15.89 -17.99 14.39
C GLY A 356 -15.42 -19.39 14.79
N ASP A 357 -14.85 -20.12 13.84
CA ASP A 357 -14.27 -21.45 14.08
C ASP A 357 -12.88 -21.41 14.75
N GLN A 358 -12.23 -20.25 14.82
CA GLN A 358 -10.88 -20.13 15.40
C GLN A 358 -10.94 -20.18 16.93
N THR A 359 -10.13 -21.04 17.54
CA THR A 359 -9.96 -21.09 19.00
C THR A 359 -8.50 -20.98 19.40
N VAL A 360 -8.19 -19.98 20.23
CA VAL A 360 -6.85 -19.69 20.73
C VAL A 360 -6.81 -19.88 22.24
N VAL A 361 -5.84 -20.64 22.76
CA VAL A 361 -5.57 -20.73 24.21
C VAL A 361 -4.23 -20.10 24.54
N VAL A 362 -4.28 -18.99 25.28
CA VAL A 362 -3.12 -18.26 25.78
C VAL A 362 -2.88 -18.65 27.24
N LYS A 363 -1.77 -19.33 27.53
CA LYS A 363 -1.36 -19.67 28.90
C LYS A 363 -0.33 -18.68 29.43
N ILE A 364 -0.53 -18.19 30.65
CA ILE A 364 0.41 -17.28 31.32
C ILE A 364 1.77 -17.96 31.52
N GLY A 365 2.85 -17.25 31.17
CA GLY A 365 4.22 -17.74 31.29
C GLY A 365 4.66 -18.75 30.22
N ALA A 366 3.78 -19.16 29.30
CA ALA A 366 4.13 -20.10 28.23
C ALA A 366 4.73 -19.40 27.01
N ASN A 367 5.73 -20.01 26.38
CA ASN A 367 6.32 -19.54 25.11
C ASN A 367 5.56 -20.07 23.87
N THR A 368 4.38 -20.67 24.07
CA THR A 368 3.47 -21.11 23.02
C THR A 368 2.03 -20.69 23.34
N ILE A 369 1.23 -20.51 22.30
CA ILE A 369 -0.23 -20.48 22.36
C ILE A 369 -0.76 -21.72 21.65
N LYS A 370 -1.96 -22.21 22.00
CA LYS A 370 -2.65 -23.19 21.16
C LYS A 370 -3.54 -22.50 20.16
N VAL A 371 -3.41 -22.81 18.88
CA VAL A 371 -4.30 -22.35 17.80
C VAL A 371 -4.98 -23.57 17.21
N ASN A 372 -6.29 -23.68 17.37
CA ASN A 372 -7.10 -24.85 17.01
C ASN A 372 -6.53 -26.17 17.57
N GLY A 373 -5.93 -26.10 18.76
CA GLY A 373 -5.27 -27.20 19.48
C GLY A 373 -3.77 -27.36 19.22
N ALA A 374 -3.28 -26.94 18.05
CA ALA A 374 -1.86 -27.01 17.67
C ALA A 374 -1.02 -25.98 18.43
N ASP A 375 0.18 -26.35 18.90
CA ASP A 375 1.09 -25.43 19.58
C ASP A 375 1.83 -24.52 18.59
N VAL A 376 1.62 -23.22 18.71
CA VAL A 376 2.25 -22.16 17.91
C VAL A 376 3.23 -21.40 18.81
N PRO A 377 4.51 -21.24 18.44
CA PRO A 377 5.47 -20.47 19.22
C PRO A 377 5.13 -18.99 19.22
N ILE A 378 5.28 -18.33 20.37
CA ILE A 378 5.20 -16.87 20.51
C ILE A 378 6.55 -16.33 21.00
N GLU A 379 6.96 -15.17 20.49
CA GLU A 379 8.33 -14.68 20.73
C GLU A 379 8.66 -14.38 22.20
N ALA A 380 7.65 -14.14 23.03
CA ALA A 380 7.74 -13.92 24.45
C ALA A 380 6.42 -14.33 25.13
N PRO A 381 6.44 -14.75 26.41
CA PRO A 381 5.25 -15.25 27.09
C PRO A 381 4.24 -14.15 27.44
N ALA A 382 2.96 -14.51 27.44
CA ALA A 382 1.89 -13.69 28.00
C ALA A 382 2.02 -13.60 29.54
N PHE A 383 1.62 -12.47 30.14
CA PHE A 383 1.67 -12.26 31.58
C PHE A 383 0.45 -11.53 32.14
N LEU A 384 0.18 -11.71 33.43
CA LEU A 384 -0.80 -10.90 34.15
C LEU A 384 -0.17 -9.55 34.52
N HIS A 385 -0.79 -8.46 34.12
CA HIS A 385 -0.41 -7.10 34.50
C HIS A 385 -1.52 -6.46 35.33
N LYS A 386 -1.15 -5.88 36.47
CA LYS A 386 -2.08 -5.28 37.40
C LYS A 386 -2.36 -3.82 37.04
N VAL A 387 -3.60 -3.51 36.72
CA VAL A 387 -4.07 -2.15 36.44
C VAL A 387 -5.06 -1.76 37.55
N GLY A 388 -4.62 -0.90 38.47
CA GLY A 388 -5.38 -0.53 39.65
C GLY A 388 -5.66 -1.72 40.57
N LYS A 389 -6.90 -2.21 40.56
CA LYS A 389 -7.35 -3.36 41.37
C LYS A 389 -7.50 -4.66 40.58
N GLU A 390 -7.34 -4.63 39.25
CA GLU A 390 -7.61 -5.76 38.37
C GLU A 390 -6.32 -6.30 37.74
N ASP A 391 -6.23 -7.62 37.58
CA ASP A 391 -5.18 -8.28 36.81
C ASP A 391 -5.69 -8.60 35.39
N LYS A 392 -4.97 -8.15 34.37
CA LYS A 392 -5.31 -8.36 32.95
C LYS A 392 -4.27 -9.25 32.26
N THR A 393 -4.72 -10.11 31.36
CA THR A 393 -3.81 -10.88 30.49
C THR A 393 -3.26 -9.95 29.40
N TYR A 394 -1.97 -9.65 29.49
CA TYR A 394 -1.21 -8.94 28.46
C TYR A 394 -0.46 -9.93 27.58
N VAL A 395 -0.61 -9.78 26.26
CA VAL A 395 0.03 -10.61 25.23
C VAL A 395 0.94 -9.75 24.36
N PRO A 396 2.02 -10.30 23.76
CA PRO A 396 2.75 -9.61 22.71
C PRO A 396 1.82 -9.36 21.51
N LEU A 397 1.91 -8.19 20.87
CA LEU A 397 1.08 -7.84 19.71
C LEU A 397 1.12 -8.91 18.59
N ALA A 398 2.30 -9.48 18.32
CA ALA A 398 2.48 -10.53 17.33
C ALA A 398 1.70 -11.83 17.64
N ALA A 399 1.42 -12.14 18.91
CA ALA A 399 0.67 -13.32 19.29
C ALA A 399 -0.83 -13.24 18.93
N ILE A 400 -1.35 -12.05 18.65
CA ILE A 400 -2.74 -11.83 18.23
C ILE A 400 -2.91 -12.21 16.75
N ALA A 401 -1.95 -11.84 15.90
CA ALA A 401 -1.95 -12.13 14.47
C ALA A 401 -2.01 -13.64 14.18
N THR A 402 -1.08 -14.40 14.77
CA THR A 402 -0.92 -15.84 14.49
C THR A 402 -2.06 -16.70 15.05
N GLY A 403 -2.94 -16.15 15.90
CA GLY A 403 -3.95 -16.91 16.63
C GLY A 403 -5.35 -16.84 16.02
N LEU A 404 -5.88 -15.63 15.84
CA LEU A 404 -7.30 -15.42 15.52
C LEU A 404 -7.57 -15.20 14.02
N GLY A 405 -6.55 -15.42 13.18
CA GLY A 405 -6.57 -15.13 11.74
C GLY A 405 -6.37 -13.65 11.37
N LEU A 406 -6.42 -12.75 12.37
CA LEU A 406 -6.40 -11.30 12.23
C LEU A 406 -5.16 -10.76 11.51
N ASP A 407 -5.36 -9.71 10.72
CA ASP A 407 -4.28 -8.86 10.23
C ASP A 407 -3.85 -7.87 11.32
N VAL A 408 -2.54 -7.78 11.59
CA VAL A 408 -1.99 -6.93 12.66
C VAL A 408 -0.75 -6.20 12.17
N GLN A 409 -0.90 -4.92 11.84
CA GLN A 409 0.15 -4.11 11.23
C GLN A 409 0.57 -2.97 12.16
N TYR A 410 1.85 -2.94 12.55
CA TYR A 410 2.41 -1.87 13.38
C TYR A 410 3.09 -0.80 12.51
N VAL A 411 2.42 0.34 12.40
CA VAL A 411 2.92 1.52 11.68
C VAL A 411 3.81 2.33 12.61
N ALA A 412 5.13 2.19 12.43
CA ALA A 412 6.13 2.80 13.31
C ALA A 412 6.12 4.34 13.29
N LYS A 413 5.77 4.97 12.17
CA LYS A 413 5.68 6.44 12.02
C LYS A 413 4.51 7.02 12.83
N LEU A 414 3.36 6.35 12.81
CA LEU A 414 2.18 6.70 13.61
C LEU A 414 2.22 6.17 15.04
N ARG A 415 3.21 5.31 15.36
CA ARG A 415 3.26 4.49 16.60
C ARG A 415 1.91 3.85 16.92
N THR A 416 1.30 3.25 15.90
CA THR A 416 -0.08 2.73 15.93
C THR A 416 -0.09 1.27 15.45
N ALA A 417 -0.75 0.39 16.19
CA ALA A 417 -1.07 -0.96 15.75
C ALA A 417 -2.48 -1.00 15.17
N PHE A 418 -2.60 -1.33 13.88
CA PHE A 418 -3.87 -1.61 13.23
C PHE A 418 -4.18 -3.10 13.36
N ILE A 419 -5.41 -3.43 13.77
CA ILE A 419 -5.91 -4.80 13.94
C ILE A 419 -7.18 -4.93 13.11
N ASN A 420 -7.08 -5.63 11.99
CA ASN A 420 -8.16 -5.85 11.05
C ASN A 420 -8.55 -7.32 11.01
N LEU A 421 -9.77 -7.59 10.55
CA LEU A 421 -10.29 -8.94 10.41
C LEU A 421 -9.66 -9.65 9.20
#